data_AF-S0KFC6-F1
#
_entry.id   AF-S0KFC6-F1
#
_cell.length_a   1.000
_cell.length_b   1.000
_cell.length_c   1.000
_cell.angle_alpha   90.00
_cell.angle_beta   90.00
_cell.angle_gamma   90.00
#
_symmetry.space_group_name_H-M   'P 1'
#
loop_
_entity.id
_entity.type
_entity.pdbx_description
1 polymer ?
#
loop_
_entity_poly.entity_id
_entity_poly.type
_entity_poly.pdbx_seq_one_letter_code
_entity_poly.pdbx_strand_id
1 'polypeptide(L)' 'MIGKVLTAKGMSMSVADVISAMVASMPNDPYAVQKACGSLGGAKTHSFIDISNGVVTRIR' A
#
# COMPACT_ATOMS: atom_id res chain seq x y z
N MET A 1 -0.12 -7.36 0.07
CA MET A 1 1.08 -6.75 0.70
C MET A 1 1.64 -5.67 -0.22
N ILE A 2 2.16 -4.57 0.34
CA ILE A 2 2.52 -3.37 -0.42
C ILE A 2 3.48 -3.64 -1.60
N GLY A 3 4.42 -4.58 -1.45
CA GLY A 3 5.36 -4.95 -2.51
C GLY A 3 4.74 -5.68 -3.71
N LYS A 4 3.53 -6.25 -3.56
CA LYS A 4 2.75 -6.78 -4.69
C LYS A 4 1.97 -5.68 -5.43
N VAL A 5 1.70 -4.55 -4.77
CA VAL A 5 0.95 -3.43 -5.35
C VAL A 5 1.89 -2.41 -5.99
N LEU A 6 2.96 -2.05 -5.28
CA LEU A 6 4.04 -1.23 -5.80
C LEU A 6 5.18 -2.15 -6.18
N THR A 7 5.23 -2.59 -7.43
CA THR A 7 6.20 -3.61 -7.91
C THR A 7 7.56 -3.04 -8.25
N ALA A 8 7.65 -1.76 -8.64
CA ALA A 8 8.88 -1.08 -8.98
C ALA A 8 9.19 0.08 -8.02
N LYS A 9 10.48 0.32 -7.77
CA LYS A 9 10.95 1.50 -7.04
C LYS A 9 10.62 2.77 -7.85
N GLY A 10 10.17 3.82 -7.15
CA GLY A 10 9.70 5.07 -7.77
C GLY A 10 8.25 5.02 -8.27
N MET A 11 7.61 3.85 -8.27
CA MET A 11 6.19 3.74 -8.60
C MET A 11 5.36 4.52 -7.58
N SER A 12 4.48 5.35 -8.11
CA SER A 12 3.61 6.22 -7.33
C SER A 12 2.16 5.93 -7.67
N MET A 13 1.31 5.88 -6.66
CA MET A 13 -0.10 5.55 -6.79
C MET A 13 -0.88 6.23 -5.68
N SER A 14 -2.14 6.61 -5.92
CA SER A 14 -2.94 7.24 -4.87
C SER A 14 -3.15 6.28 -3.70
N VAL A 15 -3.28 6.80 -2.48
CA VAL A 15 -3.59 5.98 -1.29
C VAL A 15 -4.87 5.16 -1.51
N ALA A 16 -5.88 5.72 -2.18
CA ALA A 16 -7.14 5.04 -2.47
C ALA A 16 -6.96 3.84 -3.42
N ASP A 17 -6.16 4.01 -4.48
CA ASP A 17 -5.87 2.94 -5.44
C ASP A 17 -5.01 1.85 -4.81
N VAL A 18 -4.02 2.23 -3.98
CA VAL A 18 -3.20 1.26 -3.26
C VAL A 18 -4.07 0.43 -2.32
N ILE A 19 -4.93 1.07 -1.51
CA ILE A 19 -5.85 0.35 -0.62
C ILE A 19 -6.78 -0.56 -1.42
N SER A 20 -7.36 -0.07 -2.53
CA SER A 20 -8.25 -0.86 -3.39
C SER A 20 -7.54 -2.07 -3.99
N ALA A 21 -6.31 -1.92 -4.50
CA ALA A 21 -5.50 -3.01 -5.02
C ALA A 21 -5.10 -4.02 -3.92
N MET A 22 -4.83 -3.54 -2.71
CA MET A 22 -4.54 -4.41 -1.57
C MET A 22 -5.76 -5.22 -1.13
N VAL A 23 -6.94 -4.59 -1.07
CA VAL A 23 -8.20 -5.27 -0.73
C VAL A 23 -8.59 -6.28 -1.82
N ALA A 24 -8.45 -5.91 -3.09
CA ALA A 24 -8.69 -6.82 -4.22
C ALA A 24 -7.78 -8.05 -4.19
N SER A 25 -6.57 -7.93 -3.62
CA SER A 25 -5.66 -9.07 -3.42
C SER A 25 -6.06 -10.01 -2.27
N MET A 26 -7.09 -9.68 -1.49
CA MET A 26 -7.58 -10.41 -0.32
C MET A 26 -9.11 -10.59 -0.36
N PRO A 27 -9.67 -11.21 -1.43
CA PRO A 27 -11.13 -11.22 -1.67
C PRO A 27 -11.94 -11.95 -0.59
N ASN A 28 -11.33 -12.87 0.15
CA ASN A 28 -12.01 -13.69 1.17
C ASN A 28 -11.71 -13.23 2.60
N ASP A 29 -11.03 -12.09 2.78
CA ASP A 29 -10.62 -11.60 4.09
C ASP A 29 -11.56 -10.48 4.57
N PRO A 30 -12.40 -10.72 5.59
CA PRO A 30 -13.30 -9.68 6.11
C PRO A 30 -12.55 -8.49 6.73
N TYR A 31 -11.26 -8.65 7.03
CA TYR A 31 -10.38 -7.60 7.56
C TYR A 31 -9.41 -7.06 6.52
N ALA A 32 -9.65 -7.30 5.22
CA ALA A 32 -8.78 -6.86 4.12
C ALA A 32 -8.44 -5.36 4.18
N VAL A 33 -9.43 -4.51 4.47
CA VAL A 33 -9.23 -3.05 4.60
C VAL A 33 -8.30 -2.72 5.78
N GLN A 34 -8.53 -3.33 6.94
CA GLN A 34 -7.72 -3.11 8.13
C GLN A 34 -6.27 -3.58 7.92
N LYS A 35 -6.08 -4.73 7.27
CA LYS A 35 -4.76 -5.26 6.91
C LYS A 35 -4.07 -4.42 5.84
N ALA A 36 -4.81 -3.87 4.88
CA ALA A 36 -4.29 -2.94 3.89
C ALA A 36 -3.75 -1.67 4.56
N CYS A 37 -4.55 -1.03 5.42
CA CYS A 37 -4.14 0.13 6.21
C CYS A 37 -2.95 -0.19 7.12
N GLY A 38 -2.95 -1.33 7.80
CA GLY A 38 -1.84 -1.78 8.65
C GLY A 38 -0.54 -2.01 7.88
N SER A 39 -0.59 -2.66 6.72
CA SER A 39 0.57 -2.80 5.84
C SER A 39 1.10 -1.46 5.34
N LEU A 40 0.21 -0.52 5.04
CA LEU A 40 0.56 0.80 4.54
C LEU A 40 1.27 1.61 5.65
N GLY A 41 0.75 1.56 6.88
CA GLY A 41 1.41 2.11 8.06
C GLY A 41 2.79 1.49 8.33
N GLY A 42 2.88 0.15 8.33
CA GLY A 42 4.15 -0.55 8.53
C GLY A 42 5.18 -0.22 7.45
N ALA A 43 4.76 -0.18 6.18
CA ALA A 43 5.63 0.16 5.07
C ALA A 43 6.17 1.59 5.16
N LYS A 44 5.35 2.55 5.63
CA LYS A 44 5.79 3.91 5.90
C LYS A 44 6.80 3.95 7.05
N THR A 45 6.50 3.29 8.17
CA THR A 45 7.39 3.23 9.35
C THR A 45 8.76 2.68 9.00
N HIS A 46 8.83 1.66 8.14
CA HIS A 46 10.09 1.05 7.71
C HIS A 46 10.71 1.71 6.45
N SER A 47 10.21 2.88 6.02
CA SER A 47 10.71 3.62 4.87
C SER A 47 10.74 2.80 3.56
N PHE A 48 9.77 1.90 3.39
CA PHE A 48 9.52 1.21 2.12
C PHE A 48 8.71 2.07 1.15
N ILE A 49 7.82 2.89 1.71
CA ILE A 49 7.00 3.85 0.99
C ILE A 49 7.08 5.21 1.63
N ASP A 50 6.95 6.25 0.81
CA ASP A 50 6.65 7.60 1.25
C ASP A 50 5.18 7.91 0.95
N ILE A 51 4.56 8.74 1.79
CA ILE A 51 3.19 9.20 1.57
C ILE A 51 3.19 10.70 1.64
N SER A 52 3.01 11.33 0.49
CA SER A 52 3.01 12.78 0.31
C SER A 52 1.78 13.18 -0.50
N ASN A 53 0.99 14.13 0.02
CA ASN A 53 -0.24 14.63 -0.62
C ASN A 53 -1.20 13.53 -1.13
N GLY A 54 -1.38 12.45 -0.34
CA GLY A 54 -2.29 11.35 -0.71
C GLY A 54 -1.74 10.42 -1.81
N VAL A 55 -0.48 10.58 -2.20
CA VAL A 55 0.23 9.69 -3.12
C VAL A 55 1.22 8.85 -2.34
N VAL A 56 1.17 7.54 -2.55
CA VAL A 56 2.14 6.58 -2.04
C VAL A 56 3.22 6.36 -3.09
N THR A 57 4.49 6.56 -2.71
CA THR A 57 5.64 6.32 -3.59
C THR A 57 6.53 5.25 -3.01
N ARG A 58 6.92 4.24 -3.81
CA ARG A 58 7.85 3.20 -3.35
C ARG A 58 9.29 3.73 -3.31
N ILE A 59 9.91 3.69 -2.13
CA ILE A 59 11.28 4.19 -1.90
C ILE A 59 12.32 3.06 -1.95
N ARG A 60 11.91 1.82 -1.64
CA ARG A 60 12.82 0.68 -1.44
C ARG A 60 12.44 -0.54 -2.27
#